data_AF-A0A737MGF3-F1
#
_entry.id   AF-A0A737MGF3-F1
#
_cell.length_a   1.000
_cell.length_b   1.000
_cell.length_c   1.000
_cell.angle_alpha   90.00
_cell.angle_beta   90.00
_cell.angle_gamma   90.00
#
_symmetry.space_group_name_H-M   'P 1'
#
loop_
_entity.id
_entity.type
_entity.pdbx_description
1 polymer ?
#
loop_
_entity_poly.entity_id
_entity_poly.type
_entity_poly.pdbx_seq_one_letter_code
_entity_poly.pdbx_strand_id
1 'polypeptide(L)'
;MADVAHDSQLQTLLNYLVQYNNTSRASDFIREVAERSPHRKERLMTIAERLRQEGRHNGLQEGLQQGRQQGTREEALRIAPMMQEKGIDRDAILAITGLSVEDAAKAIDK
;
A
#
# COMPACT_ATOMS: atom_id res chain seq x y z
N MET A 1 3.25 17.02 -36.30
CA MET A 1 2.76 17.73 -35.10
C MET A 1 1.43 17.21 -34.56
N ALA A 2 0.56 16.59 -35.38
CA ALA A 2 -0.71 16.00 -34.90
C ALA A 2 -0.56 14.71 -34.05
N ASP A 3 0.54 13.97 -34.21
CA ASP A 3 0.74 12.66 -33.55
C ASP A 3 1.06 12.76 -32.04
N VAL A 4 1.76 13.81 -31.62
CA VAL A 4 2.21 14.03 -30.22
C VAL A 4 1.08 14.50 -29.31
N ALA A 5 0.13 15.29 -29.85
CA ALA A 5 -1.02 15.79 -29.09
C ALA A 5 -1.95 14.65 -28.64
N HIS A 6 -2.14 13.64 -29.49
CA HIS A 6 -2.98 12.48 -29.16
C HIS A 6 -2.35 11.55 -28.11
N ASP A 7 -1.02 11.44 -28.05
CA ASP A 7 -0.34 10.58 -27.07
C ASP A 7 -0.49 11.09 -25.62
N SER A 8 -0.40 12.41 -25.43
CA SER A 8 -0.61 13.04 -24.11
C SER A 8 -2.03 12.86 -23.58
N GLN A 9 -3.02 12.82 -24.48
CA GLN A 9 -4.43 12.62 -24.15
C GLN A 9 -4.69 11.15 -23.75
N LEU A 10 -4.11 10.18 -24.47
CA LEU A 10 -4.20 8.76 -24.13
C LEU A 10 -3.58 8.48 -22.75
N GLN A 11 -2.43 9.09 -22.45
CA GLN A 11 -1.79 8.97 -21.14
C GLN A 11 -2.65 9.57 -20.02
N THR A 12 -3.23 10.75 -20.25
CA THR A 12 -4.10 11.41 -19.28
C THR A 12 -5.37 10.58 -19.00
N LEU A 13 -5.98 10.04 -20.05
CA LEU A 13 -7.17 9.20 -19.92
C LEU A 13 -6.88 7.87 -19.23
N LEU A 14 -5.75 7.23 -19.56
CA LEU A 14 -5.33 6.00 -18.88
C LEU A 14 -5.06 6.26 -17.38
N ASN A 15 -4.35 7.35 -17.07
CA ASN A 15 -4.09 7.74 -15.69
C ASN A 15 -5.40 7.99 -14.91
N TYR A 16 -6.38 8.62 -15.55
CA TYR A 16 -7.70 8.83 -14.95
C TYR A 16 -8.43 7.49 -14.71
N LEU A 17 -8.46 6.58 -15.68
CA LEU A 17 -9.13 5.27 -15.53
C LEU A 17 -8.52 4.42 -14.41
N VAL A 18 -7.20 4.49 -14.22
CA VAL A 18 -6.48 3.79 -13.15
C VAL A 18 -6.75 4.42 -11.78
N GLN A 19 -6.75 5.76 -11.67
CA GLN A 19 -6.98 6.47 -10.41
C GLN A 19 -8.38 6.25 -9.83
N TYR A 20 -9.40 6.10 -10.67
CA TYR A 20 -10.79 5.87 -10.24
C TYR A 20 -11.18 4.38 -10.21
N ASN A 21 -10.20 3.49 -10.03
CA ASN A 21 -10.36 2.05 -9.80
C ASN A 21 -11.19 1.29 -10.87
N ASN A 22 -11.20 1.79 -12.11
CA ASN A 22 -11.86 1.12 -13.24
C ASN A 22 -10.87 0.20 -13.98
N THR A 23 -10.24 -0.71 -13.25
CA THR A 23 -9.18 -1.61 -13.75
C THR A 23 -9.61 -2.44 -14.97
N SER A 24 -10.87 -2.87 -15.02
CA SER A 24 -11.45 -3.56 -16.20
C SER A 24 -11.48 -2.64 -17.43
N ARG A 25 -11.96 -1.40 -17.28
CA ARG A 25 -12.02 -0.43 -18.39
C ARG A 25 -10.64 0.04 -18.85
N ALA A 26 -9.68 0.14 -17.95
CA ALA A 26 -8.29 0.46 -18.29
C ALA A 26 -7.66 -0.66 -19.14
N SER A 27 -7.95 -1.92 -18.82
CA SER A 27 -7.45 -3.08 -19.57
C SER A 27 -8.06 -3.16 -20.98
N ASP A 28 -9.37 -2.93 -21.10
CA ASP A 28 -10.07 -2.88 -22.38
C ASP A 28 -9.55 -1.74 -23.27
N PHE A 29 -9.33 -0.55 -22.69
CA PHE A 29 -8.77 0.61 -23.38
C PHE A 29 -7.35 0.34 -23.93
N ILE A 30 -6.47 -0.28 -23.13
CA ILE A 30 -5.13 -0.64 -23.58
C ILE A 30 -5.19 -1.61 -24.77
N ARG A 31 -6.11 -2.59 -24.74
CA ARG A 31 -6.31 -3.55 -25.83
C ARG A 31 -6.78 -2.88 -27.11
N GLU A 32 -7.78 -2.00 -27.04
CA GLU A 32 -8.30 -1.28 -28.22
C GLU A 32 -7.24 -0.38 -28.89
N VAL A 33 -6.43 0.33 -28.08
CA VAL A 33 -5.35 1.17 -28.63
C VAL A 33 -4.24 0.31 -29.22
N ALA A 34 -3.94 -0.84 -28.62
CA ALA A 34 -2.94 -1.77 -29.14
C ALA A 34 -3.33 -2.41 -30.48
N GLU A 35 -4.63 -2.67 -30.70
CA GLU A 35 -5.15 -3.22 -31.96
C GLU A 35 -5.10 -2.21 -33.11
N ARG A 36 -5.37 -0.93 -32.83
CA ARG A 36 -5.47 0.11 -33.86
C ARG A 36 -4.13 0.75 -34.21
N SER A 37 -3.12 0.63 -33.36
CA SER A 37 -1.80 1.23 -33.60
C SER A 37 -0.66 0.49 -32.90
N PRO A 38 0.11 -0.33 -33.64
CA PRO A 38 1.24 -1.08 -33.09
C PRO A 38 2.30 -0.19 -32.42
N HIS A 39 2.55 1.02 -32.93
CA HIS A 39 3.52 1.96 -32.36
C HIS A 39 3.05 2.56 -31.02
N ARG A 40 1.74 2.65 -30.80
CA ARG A 40 1.15 3.12 -29.53
C ARG A 40 1.06 2.00 -28.49
N LYS A 41 1.00 0.74 -28.94
CA LYS A 41 1.08 -0.44 -28.07
C LYS A 41 2.37 -0.45 -27.23
N GLU A 42 3.53 -0.22 -27.85
CA GLU A 42 4.81 -0.21 -27.15
C GLU A 42 4.84 0.84 -26.03
N ARG A 43 4.39 2.06 -26.34
CA ARG A 43 4.30 3.15 -25.34
C ARG A 43 3.33 2.81 -24.20
N LEU A 44 2.15 2.25 -24.50
CA LEU A 44 1.20 1.83 -23.46
C LEU A 44 1.71 0.68 -22.60
N MET A 45 2.46 -0.26 -23.19
CA MET A 45 3.12 -1.33 -22.44
C MET A 45 4.16 -0.77 -21.48
N THR A 46 4.96 0.21 -21.89
CA THR A 46 5.89 0.92 -21.01
C THR A 46 5.16 1.62 -19.86
N ILE A 47 4.04 2.28 -20.13
CA ILE A 47 3.21 2.93 -19.09
C ILE A 47 2.63 1.88 -18.12
N ALA A 48 2.09 0.78 -18.64
CA ALA A 48 1.55 -0.31 -17.83
C ALA A 48 2.64 -0.99 -16.97
N GLU A 49 3.85 -1.12 -17.50
CA GLU A 49 4.99 -1.65 -16.74
C GLU A 49 5.43 -0.72 -15.62
N ARG A 50 5.52 0.59 -15.90
CA ARG A 50 5.81 1.61 -14.89
C ARG A 50 4.75 1.61 -13.78
N LEU A 51 3.47 1.61 -14.13
CA LEU A 51 2.37 1.55 -13.15
C LEU A 51 2.43 0.28 -12.29
N ARG A 52 2.78 -0.88 -12.88
CA ARG A 52 2.97 -2.12 -12.11
C ARG A 52 4.17 -2.05 -11.17
N GLN A 53 5.26 -1.41 -11.58
CA GLN A 53 6.44 -1.21 -10.73
C GLN A 53 6.12 -0.28 -9.56
N GLU A 54 5.47 0.86 -9.83
CA GLU A 54 5.02 1.82 -8.81
C GLU A 54 4.05 1.16 -7.83
N GLY A 55 3.06 0.42 -8.33
CA GLY A 55 2.10 -0.31 -7.49
C GLY A 55 2.78 -1.36 -6.59
N ARG A 56 3.74 -2.13 -7.12
CA ARG A 56 4.53 -3.08 -6.30
C ARG A 56 5.37 -2.37 -5.25
N HIS A 57 6.00 -1.26 -5.60
CA HIS A 57 6.83 -0.49 -4.69
C HIS A 57 6.00 0.07 -3.53
N ASN A 58 4.89 0.74 -3.84
CA ASN A 58 3.99 1.34 -2.85
C ASN A 58 3.38 0.25 -1.96
N GLY A 59 2.85 -0.82 -2.56
CA GLY A 59 2.26 -1.93 -1.81
C GLY A 59 3.26 -2.63 -0.89
N LEU A 60 4.52 -2.79 -1.32
CA LEU A 60 5.57 -3.34 -0.47
C LEU A 60 5.92 -2.40 0.69
N GLN A 61 6.04 -1.09 0.43
CA GLN A 61 6.33 -0.12 1.48
C GLN A 61 5.22 -0.06 2.53
N GLU A 62 3.96 0.03 2.09
CA GLU A 62 2.79 0.03 2.97
C GLU A 62 2.71 -1.27 3.77
N GLY A 63 2.86 -2.42 3.10
CA GLY A 63 2.83 -3.73 3.74
C GLY A 63 3.95 -3.91 4.78
N LEU A 64 5.17 -3.45 4.48
CA LEU A 64 6.27 -3.48 5.44
C LEU A 64 6.04 -2.55 6.64
N GLN A 65 5.46 -1.37 6.41
CA GLN A 65 5.15 -0.43 7.49
C GLN A 65 4.06 -1.01 8.42
N GLN A 66 2.96 -1.49 7.84
CA GLN A 66 1.87 -2.12 8.57
C GLN A 66 2.35 -3.37 9.31
N GLY A 67 3.10 -4.24 8.64
CA GLY A 67 3.66 -5.45 9.26
C GLY A 67 4.59 -5.16 10.42
N ARG A 68 5.45 -4.12 10.32
CA ARG A 68 6.30 -3.72 11.45
C ARG A 68 5.51 -3.17 12.63
N GLN A 69 4.50 -2.32 12.38
CA GLN A 69 3.65 -1.76 13.43
C GLN A 69 2.84 -2.87 14.12
N GLN A 70 2.26 -3.77 13.35
CA GLN A 70 1.51 -4.92 13.86
C GLN A 70 2.43 -5.84 14.68
N GLY A 71 3.57 -6.25 14.15
CA GLY A 71 4.50 -7.13 14.86
C GLY A 71 5.04 -6.51 16.16
N THR A 72 5.33 -5.21 16.15
CA THR A 72 5.76 -4.49 17.37
C THR A 72 4.64 -4.46 18.42
N ARG A 73 3.40 -4.22 18.00
CA ARG A 73 2.23 -4.22 18.90
C ARG A 73 1.92 -5.61 19.44
N GLU A 74 1.98 -6.64 18.60
CA GLU A 74 1.75 -8.03 19.01
C GLU A 74 2.80 -8.49 20.03
N GLU A 75 4.08 -8.16 19.79
CA GLU A 75 5.15 -8.49 20.73
C GLU A 75 5.00 -7.73 22.04
N ALA A 76 4.68 -6.43 21.98
CA ALA A 76 4.36 -5.61 23.16
C ALA A 76 3.22 -6.24 24.00
N LEU A 77 2.13 -6.65 23.36
CA LEU A 77 1.00 -7.33 24.02
C LEU A 77 1.41 -8.66 24.64
N ARG A 78 2.31 -9.40 23.99
CA ARG A 78 2.83 -10.69 24.48
C ARG A 78 3.72 -10.52 25.71
N ILE A 79 4.53 -9.45 25.76
CA ILE A 79 5.50 -9.23 26.85
C ILE A 79 4.93 -8.48 28.05
N ALA A 80 3.90 -7.65 27.84
CA ALA A 80 3.31 -6.83 28.91
C ALA A 80 2.89 -7.62 30.16
N PRO A 81 2.29 -8.83 30.08
CA PRO A 81 1.99 -9.64 31.26
C PRO A 81 3.25 -10.09 32.01
N MET A 82 4.28 -10.54 31.28
CA MET A 82 5.56 -10.95 31.89
C MET A 82 6.27 -9.78 32.58
N MET A 83 6.11 -8.56 32.04
CA MET A 83 6.63 -7.33 32.67
C MET A 83 5.90 -7.04 33.98
N GLN A 84 4.57 -7.19 34.01
CA GLN A 84 3.78 -7.02 35.22
C GLN A 84 4.11 -8.08 36.28
N GLU A 85 4.24 -9.35 35.90
CA GLU A 85 4.64 -10.44 36.80
C GLU A 85 6.01 -10.19 37.44
N LYS A 86 6.90 -9.47 36.74
CA LYS A 86 8.21 -9.04 37.25
C LYS A 86 8.13 -7.79 38.15
N GLY A 87 6.93 -7.29 38.43
CA GLY A 87 6.70 -6.12 39.29
C GLY A 87 6.94 -4.78 38.61
N ILE A 88 6.96 -4.73 37.27
CA ILE A 88 7.04 -3.45 36.54
C ILE A 88 5.67 -2.76 36.64
N ASP A 89 5.68 -1.50 37.06
CA ASP A 89 4.47 -0.69 37.17
C ASP A 89 3.80 -0.45 35.80
N ARG A 90 2.47 -0.30 35.82
CA ARG A 90 1.64 -0.12 34.62
C ARG A 90 2.09 1.09 33.78
N ASP A 91 2.47 2.20 34.40
CA ASP A 91 2.91 3.40 33.68
C ASP A 91 4.26 3.16 32.98
N ALA A 92 5.15 2.41 33.62
CA ALA A 92 6.42 2.00 33.01
C ALA A 92 6.21 1.01 31.85
N ILE A 93 5.25 0.08 31.97
CA ILE A 93 4.89 -0.85 30.87
C ILE A 93 4.37 -0.06 29.66
N LEU A 94 3.48 0.91 29.86
CA LEU A 94 2.95 1.76 28.78
C LEU A 94 4.07 2.56 28.10
N ALA A 95 4.98 3.14 28.88
CA ALA A 95 6.12 3.91 28.35
C ALA A 95 7.11 3.04 27.55
N ILE A 96 7.38 1.81 27.99
CA ILE A 96 8.34 0.91 27.34
C ILE A 96 7.74 0.27 26.08
N THR A 97 6.48 -0.18 26.16
CA THR A 97 5.84 -0.95 25.09
C THR A 97 5.13 -0.07 24.05
N GLY A 98 4.84 1.20 24.39
CA GLY A 98 4.06 2.10 23.55
C GLY A 98 2.60 1.69 23.37
N LEU A 99 2.10 0.75 24.17
CA LEU A 99 0.70 0.33 24.15
C LEU A 99 -0.21 1.45 24.65
N SER A 100 -1.47 1.43 24.19
CA SER A 100 -2.52 2.24 24.79
C SER A 100 -2.93 1.66 26.15
N VAL A 101 -3.54 2.49 27.00
CA VAL A 101 -4.07 2.06 28.31
C VAL A 101 -5.07 0.91 28.15
N GLU A 102 -5.90 0.95 27.10
CA GLU A 102 -6.90 -0.08 26.80
C GLU A 102 -6.25 -1.40 26.34
N ASP A 103 -5.22 -1.32 25.51
CA ASP A 103 -4.50 -2.50 25.02
C ASP A 103 -3.72 -3.17 26.15
N ALA A 104 -3.04 -2.38 26.97
CA ALA A 104 -2.36 -2.88 28.16
C ALA A 104 -3.36 -3.49 29.16
N ALA A 105 -4.53 -2.86 29.37
CA ALA A 105 -5.58 -3.42 30.23
C ALA A 105 -6.02 -4.81 29.74
N LYS A 106 -6.30 -4.95 28.44
CA LYS A 106 -6.73 -6.23 27.86
C LYS A 106 -5.66 -7.32 27.96
N ALA A 107 -4.39 -6.95 27.87
CA ALA A 107 -3.28 -7.91 27.95
C ALA A 107 -3.01 -8.35 29.40
N ILE A 108 -3.10 -7.41 30.35
CA ILE A 108 -2.59 -7.56 31.71
C ILE A 108 -3.71 -7.92 32.70
N ASP A 109 -4.90 -7.34 32.56
CA ASP A 109 -6.03 -7.49 33.49
C ASP A 109 -6.91 -8.72 33.16
N LYS A 110 -6.32 -9.78 32.58
CA LYS A 110 -7.00 -10.97 32.06
C LYS A 110 -7.32 -11.99 33.16
#